data_AF-A0ABD7CPL6-F1
#
_entry.id   AF-A0ABD7CPL6-F1
#
_cell.length_a   1.000
_cell.length_b   1.000
_cell.length_c   1.000
_cell.angle_alpha   90.00
_cell.angle_beta   90.00
_cell.angle_gamma   90.00
#
_symmetry.space_group_name_H-M   'P 1'
#
loop_
_entity.id
_entity.type
_entity.pdbx_description
1 polymer ?
#
loop_
_entity_poly.entity_id
_entity_poly.type
_entity_poly.pdbx_seq_one_letter_code
_entity_poly.pdbx_strand_id
1 'polypeptide(L)'
;MKKKIGLIMSIVVLFVFVFSGINNTYIAHAEENNDFVIGTHNLNNTPKNSAKVGDVLKDPEVSWKRYDDKNSNLTYLNGYKADNSPYWNGTSTVMKNGGETKFNFTGNKLRIISYKSDTQSILTLYIDGNYIGDFNAYKSGDYSVKVLAFDVSNLHDGEHYAILKYGGTNKMITLDAIDIDENSELKTYEEKQAVKAESITLDKTSMDLIEGSSDKLNAKVLPEDATNKKVIWSSSDESIATVDKDGKVTAIKEGQATITAKVEGVDLTATCKVNVTKKVEENKNNAILSISLVNGATKEYDVNMQEVEKFINWFEERSNGKAPSLYSFNKKINPYKTVKEYIVHDKIASFEVREYEETNK
;
A
#
# COMPACT_ATOMS: atom_id res chain seq x y z
N MET A 1 -23.29 -10.63 -62.07
CA MET A 1 -23.64 -11.54 -60.96
C MET A 1 -22.45 -12.45 -60.68
N LYS A 2 -21.71 -12.21 -59.58
CA LYS A 2 -20.93 -13.17 -58.77
C LYS A 2 -20.04 -12.39 -57.78
N LYS A 3 -20.43 -12.39 -56.51
CA LYS A 3 -19.60 -12.02 -55.35
C LYS A 3 -18.57 -13.12 -55.11
N LYS A 4 -17.31 -12.77 -54.84
CA LYS A 4 -16.34 -13.54 -54.02
C LYS A 4 -15.44 -12.51 -53.31
N ILE A 5 -15.71 -12.24 -52.03
CA ILE A 5 -15.01 -12.78 -50.85
C ILE A 5 -13.57 -12.26 -50.80
N GLY A 6 -13.36 -11.23 -50.00
CA GLY A 6 -12.04 -10.70 -49.65
C GLY A 6 -11.37 -11.61 -48.62
N LEU A 7 -10.14 -12.03 -48.94
CA LEU A 7 -9.21 -12.68 -48.03
C LEU A 7 -8.37 -11.56 -47.40
N ILE A 8 -8.55 -11.31 -46.10
CA ILE A 8 -7.66 -10.42 -45.35
C ILE A 8 -6.41 -11.25 -45.02
N MET A 9 -5.32 -10.94 -45.72
CA MET A 9 -3.99 -11.47 -45.48
C MET A 9 -3.36 -10.63 -44.36
N SER A 10 -3.24 -11.19 -43.16
CA SER A 10 -2.51 -10.53 -42.06
C SER A 10 -1.03 -10.51 -42.38
N ILE A 11 -0.48 -9.30 -42.42
CA ILE A 11 0.93 -8.98 -42.67
C ILE A 11 1.74 -9.42 -41.44
N VAL A 12 2.65 -10.37 -41.62
CA VAL A 12 3.73 -10.66 -40.66
C VAL A 12 4.91 -9.76 -41.03
N VAL A 13 5.26 -8.84 -40.13
CA VAL A 13 6.44 -7.98 -40.27
C VAL A 13 7.67 -8.80 -39.89
N LEU A 14 8.46 -9.17 -40.89
CA LEU A 14 9.75 -9.85 -40.71
C LEU A 14 10.86 -8.79 -40.59
N PHE A 15 11.42 -8.61 -39.40
CA PHE A 15 12.66 -7.83 -39.23
C PHE A 15 13.86 -8.72 -39.60
N VAL A 16 14.51 -8.40 -40.72
CA VAL A 16 15.79 -9.00 -41.11
C VAL A 16 16.91 -8.12 -40.57
N PHE A 17 17.63 -8.58 -39.55
CA PHE A 17 18.94 -8.03 -39.20
C PHE A 17 20.01 -8.87 -39.90
N VAL A 18 20.76 -8.24 -40.79
CA VAL A 18 21.96 -8.81 -41.40
C VAL A 18 23.15 -8.47 -40.51
N PHE A 19 23.77 -9.49 -39.89
CA PHE A 19 25.12 -9.38 -39.35
C PHE A 19 26.03 -10.40 -40.04
N SER A 20 27.05 -9.88 -40.71
CA SER A 20 28.17 -10.63 -41.28
C SER A 20 29.27 -10.77 -40.21
N GLY A 21 29.67 -11.99 -39.85
CA GLY A 21 30.85 -12.20 -39.00
C GLY A 21 30.92 -13.52 -38.23
N ILE A 22 31.09 -14.62 -38.96
CA ILE A 22 31.69 -15.95 -38.64
C ILE A 22 32.10 -16.26 -37.18
N ASN A 23 31.33 -17.17 -36.56
CA ASN A 23 31.67 -18.28 -35.63
C ASN A 23 30.62 -18.41 -34.51
N ASN A 24 29.39 -18.81 -34.87
CA ASN A 24 28.38 -19.23 -33.89
C ASN A 24 28.00 -20.69 -34.17
N THR A 25 28.15 -21.53 -33.14
CA THR A 25 27.38 -22.75 -32.97
C THR A 25 25.91 -22.45 -33.20
N TYR A 26 25.30 -23.10 -34.19
CA TYR A 26 23.86 -23.10 -34.36
C TYR A 26 23.24 -23.84 -33.17
N ILE A 27 22.79 -23.10 -32.16
CA ILE A 27 21.68 -23.59 -31.34
C ILE A 27 20.42 -23.21 -32.11
N ALA A 28 19.94 -24.14 -32.92
CA ALA A 28 18.53 -24.13 -33.27
C ALA A 28 17.77 -24.34 -31.96
N HIS A 29 17.21 -23.27 -31.39
CA HIS A 29 16.14 -23.44 -30.43
C HIS A 29 14.99 -24.07 -31.22
N ALA A 30 14.77 -25.37 -30.99
CA ALA A 30 13.54 -26.01 -31.40
C ALA A 30 12.37 -25.17 -30.86
N GLU A 31 11.34 -25.01 -31.68
CA GLU A 31 10.09 -24.35 -31.31
C GLU A 31 9.67 -24.75 -29.89
N GLU A 32 9.28 -23.76 -29.08
CA GLU A 32 8.87 -23.92 -27.68
C GLU A 32 7.88 -25.09 -27.55
N ASN A 33 8.25 -26.11 -26.77
CA ASN A 33 7.34 -27.16 -26.36
C ASN A 33 6.23 -26.55 -25.48
N ASN A 34 5.20 -26.00 -26.10
CA ASN A 34 3.95 -25.60 -25.43
C ASN A 34 3.20 -26.86 -25.00
N ASP A 35 3.66 -27.54 -23.94
CA ASP A 35 3.09 -28.81 -23.45
C ASP A 35 1.73 -28.70 -22.75
N PHE A 36 1.03 -27.59 -22.97
CA PHE A 36 -0.22 -27.32 -22.28
C PHE A 36 -1.46 -27.65 -23.11
N VAL A 37 -2.57 -27.91 -22.41
CA VAL A 37 -3.90 -28.05 -23.01
C VAL A 37 -4.87 -27.10 -22.34
N ILE A 38 -5.68 -26.41 -23.14
CA ILE A 38 -6.77 -25.56 -22.65
C ILE A 38 -8.04 -26.42 -22.52
N GLY A 39 -8.73 -26.29 -21.39
CA GLY A 39 -9.96 -27.03 -21.12
C GLY A 39 -11.10 -26.64 -22.07
N THR A 40 -11.76 -27.65 -22.63
CA THR A 40 -12.86 -27.47 -23.60
C THR A 40 -14.22 -27.92 -23.07
N HIS A 41 -14.24 -28.57 -21.90
CA HIS A 41 -15.44 -29.12 -21.27
C HIS A 41 -15.24 -29.17 -19.74
N ASN A 42 -16.32 -29.39 -18.97
CA ASN A 42 -16.22 -29.54 -17.51
C ASN A 42 -16.39 -31.02 -17.12
N LEU A 43 -15.95 -31.36 -15.90
CA LEU A 43 -16.01 -32.73 -15.39
C LEU A 43 -17.44 -33.30 -15.49
N ASN A 44 -17.64 -34.43 -16.18
CA ASN A 44 -18.95 -35.09 -16.30
C ASN A 44 -20.11 -34.19 -16.80
N ASN A 45 -19.84 -33.17 -17.65
CA ASN A 45 -20.84 -32.18 -18.10
C ASN A 45 -21.50 -31.39 -16.95
N THR A 46 -20.81 -31.25 -15.83
CA THR A 46 -21.25 -30.44 -14.71
C THR A 46 -21.14 -28.94 -15.03
N PRO A 47 -21.71 -28.05 -14.19
CA PRO A 47 -21.50 -26.62 -14.30
C PRO A 47 -20.00 -26.25 -14.35
N LYS A 48 -19.70 -25.10 -14.95
CA LYS A 48 -18.33 -24.59 -15.08
C LYS A 48 -17.62 -24.53 -13.72
N ASN A 49 -16.38 -25.02 -13.68
CA ASN A 49 -15.51 -24.98 -12.51
C ASN A 49 -16.09 -25.67 -11.26
N SER A 50 -16.75 -26.83 -11.43
CA SER A 50 -17.42 -27.51 -10.32
C SER A 50 -16.63 -28.67 -9.70
N ALA A 51 -15.50 -29.05 -10.31
CA ALA A 51 -14.57 -30.00 -9.72
C ALA A 51 -14.09 -29.54 -8.35
N LYS A 52 -13.94 -30.48 -7.42
CA LYS A 52 -13.53 -30.24 -6.04
C LYS A 52 -12.28 -31.04 -5.70
N VAL A 53 -11.54 -30.56 -4.70
CA VAL A 53 -10.40 -31.31 -4.15
C VAL A 53 -10.83 -32.74 -3.81
N GLY A 54 -10.09 -33.71 -4.34
CA GLY A 54 -10.37 -35.14 -4.25
C GLY A 54 -11.02 -35.75 -5.50
N ASP A 55 -11.60 -34.96 -6.39
CA ASP A 55 -12.18 -35.45 -7.65
C ASP A 55 -11.09 -35.91 -8.63
N VAL A 56 -11.43 -36.89 -9.47
CA VAL A 56 -10.60 -37.30 -10.60
C VAL A 56 -10.88 -36.37 -11.78
N LEU A 57 -9.94 -35.48 -12.07
CA LEU A 57 -10.03 -34.46 -13.10
C LEU A 57 -9.14 -34.82 -14.29
N LYS A 58 -9.70 -35.59 -15.24
CA LYS A 58 -8.95 -36.14 -16.38
C LYS A 58 -8.40 -35.09 -17.32
N ASP A 59 -9.17 -34.02 -17.54
CA ASP A 59 -8.87 -32.92 -18.43
C ASP A 59 -9.07 -31.59 -17.67
N PRO A 60 -8.35 -30.51 -18.01
CA PRO A 60 -8.65 -29.19 -17.45
C PRO A 60 -10.08 -28.77 -17.80
N GLU A 61 -10.75 -28.11 -16.85
CA GLU A 61 -12.08 -27.53 -17.09
C GLU A 61 -11.99 -26.25 -17.94
N VAL A 62 -13.11 -25.79 -18.51
CA VAL A 62 -13.14 -24.54 -19.29
C VAL A 62 -12.58 -23.38 -18.48
N SER A 63 -11.73 -22.57 -19.11
CA SER A 63 -10.95 -21.49 -18.49
C SER A 63 -9.77 -21.92 -17.62
N TRP A 64 -9.35 -23.18 -17.73
CA TRP A 64 -8.10 -23.67 -17.19
C TRP A 64 -7.16 -24.13 -18.30
N LYS A 65 -5.86 -23.96 -18.05
CA LYS A 65 -4.76 -24.43 -18.88
C LYS A 65 -3.90 -25.38 -18.06
N ARG A 66 -3.80 -26.65 -18.50
CA ARG A 66 -3.04 -27.72 -17.85
C ARG A 66 -1.66 -27.85 -18.45
N TYR A 67 -0.63 -27.81 -17.62
CA TYR A 67 0.77 -28.12 -17.95
C TYR A 67 1.15 -29.49 -17.41
N ASP A 68 1.97 -30.22 -18.17
CA ASP A 68 2.45 -31.56 -17.82
C ASP A 68 3.54 -31.50 -16.74
N ASP A 69 3.73 -32.58 -15.98
CA ASP A 69 4.83 -32.67 -14.99
C ASP A 69 6.23 -32.64 -15.63
N LYS A 70 6.30 -32.81 -16.96
CA LYS A 70 7.55 -32.70 -17.71
C LYS A 70 7.89 -31.30 -18.16
N ASN A 71 7.02 -30.32 -17.96
CA ASN A 71 7.23 -28.96 -18.42
C ASN A 71 8.58 -28.41 -17.92
N SER A 72 9.34 -27.79 -18.82
CA SER A 72 10.69 -27.29 -18.53
C SER A 72 10.73 -26.17 -17.48
N ASN A 73 9.60 -25.53 -17.22
CA ASN A 73 9.47 -24.47 -16.22
C ASN A 73 9.28 -25.03 -14.79
N LEU A 74 9.13 -26.35 -14.64
CA LEU A 74 9.05 -27.01 -13.34
C LEU A 74 10.45 -27.41 -12.85
N THR A 75 10.83 -26.88 -11.70
CA THR A 75 12.09 -27.22 -11.01
C THR A 75 11.82 -28.25 -9.92
N TYR A 76 12.49 -29.40 -10.01
CA TYR A 76 12.37 -30.47 -9.02
C TYR A 76 13.63 -30.59 -8.17
N LEU A 77 13.46 -30.72 -6.86
CA LEU A 77 14.49 -31.10 -5.90
C LEU A 77 14.14 -32.49 -5.35
N ASN A 78 15.11 -33.41 -5.33
CA ASN A 78 14.93 -34.79 -4.84
C ASN A 78 13.68 -35.51 -5.41
N GLY A 79 13.39 -35.25 -6.68
CA GLY A 79 12.35 -35.92 -7.47
C GLY A 79 12.95 -36.80 -8.57
N TYR A 80 12.21 -37.81 -9.01
CA TYR A 80 12.55 -38.60 -10.20
C TYR A 80 11.33 -38.78 -11.09
N LYS A 81 11.56 -38.83 -12.40
CA LYS A 81 10.51 -39.01 -13.42
C LYS A 81 10.17 -40.49 -13.58
N ALA A 82 8.90 -40.78 -13.80
CA ALA A 82 8.41 -42.11 -14.16
C ALA A 82 7.63 -42.04 -15.49
N ASP A 83 8.04 -42.87 -16.46
CA ASP A 83 7.40 -43.02 -17.77
C ASP A 83 6.44 -44.23 -17.79
N ASN A 84 5.56 -44.28 -18.80
CA ASN A 84 4.57 -45.35 -19.01
C ASN A 84 3.58 -45.53 -17.86
N SER A 85 3.00 -44.41 -17.41
CA SER A 85 2.14 -44.39 -16.24
C SER A 85 0.69 -44.00 -16.57
N PRO A 86 -0.33 -44.42 -15.81
CA PRO A 86 -1.73 -43.98 -15.97
C PRO A 86 -2.00 -42.46 -15.74
N TYR A 87 -0.96 -41.67 -15.52
CA TYR A 87 -0.97 -40.23 -15.28
C TYR A 87 -1.17 -39.41 -16.56
N TRP A 88 -1.42 -38.11 -16.43
CA TRP A 88 -1.64 -37.21 -17.56
C TRP A 88 -0.42 -37.28 -18.49
N ASN A 89 -0.67 -37.26 -19.80
CA ASN A 89 0.34 -37.45 -20.85
C ASN A 89 1.25 -38.70 -20.71
N GLY A 90 0.89 -39.65 -19.85
CA GLY A 90 1.64 -40.88 -19.61
C GLY A 90 2.83 -40.76 -18.64
N THR A 91 2.96 -39.63 -17.92
CA THR A 91 4.17 -39.28 -17.17
C THR A 91 3.87 -38.79 -15.77
N SER A 92 4.85 -38.89 -14.87
CA SER A 92 4.75 -38.27 -13.55
C SER A 92 6.11 -38.01 -12.94
N THR A 93 6.12 -37.10 -11.97
CA THR A 93 7.30 -36.84 -11.17
C THR A 93 7.01 -37.17 -9.71
N VAL A 94 7.83 -38.07 -9.18
CA VAL A 94 7.71 -38.59 -7.82
C VAL A 94 8.72 -37.92 -6.91
N MET A 95 8.25 -37.33 -5.82
CA MET A 95 9.04 -36.74 -4.75
C MET A 95 9.10 -37.68 -3.54
N LYS A 96 10.26 -37.71 -2.87
CA LYS A 96 10.49 -38.45 -1.60
C LYS A 96 10.87 -37.46 -0.48
N ASN A 97 11.40 -37.96 0.63
CA ASN A 97 11.83 -37.14 1.76
C ASN A 97 12.76 -35.99 1.33
N GLY A 98 12.41 -34.76 1.71
CA GLY A 98 13.10 -33.54 1.27
C GLY A 98 12.87 -33.15 -0.19
N GLY A 99 11.85 -33.72 -0.84
CA GLY A 99 11.47 -33.42 -2.22
C GLY A 99 10.61 -32.17 -2.33
N GLU A 100 10.91 -31.36 -3.34
CA GLU A 100 10.17 -30.14 -3.66
C GLU A 100 9.93 -30.03 -5.17
N THR A 101 8.80 -29.41 -5.55
CA THR A 101 8.59 -28.87 -6.90
C THR A 101 8.38 -27.37 -6.79
N LYS A 102 9.05 -26.60 -7.65
CA LYS A 102 9.00 -25.13 -7.65
C LYS A 102 8.72 -24.60 -9.04
N PHE A 103 7.90 -23.57 -9.11
CA PHE A 103 7.56 -22.88 -10.35
C PHE A 103 6.99 -21.50 -10.06
N ASN A 104 7.06 -20.61 -11.04
CA ASN A 104 6.31 -19.36 -11.04
C ASN A 104 5.11 -19.48 -11.97
N PHE A 105 4.08 -18.67 -11.76
CA PHE A 105 2.95 -18.57 -12.69
C PHE A 105 2.35 -17.16 -12.65
N THR A 106 1.71 -16.74 -13.74
CA THR A 106 0.91 -15.52 -13.75
C THR A 106 -0.58 -15.83 -13.51
N GLY A 107 -1.35 -14.83 -13.11
CA GLY A 107 -2.81 -14.93 -12.96
C GLY A 107 -3.25 -15.06 -11.51
N ASN A 108 -4.50 -15.48 -11.31
CA ASN A 108 -5.18 -15.38 -10.02
C ASN A 108 -5.65 -16.72 -9.43
N LYS A 109 -5.24 -17.85 -10.02
CA LYS A 109 -5.70 -19.17 -9.64
C LYS A 109 -4.72 -20.28 -10.03
N LEU A 110 -4.74 -21.36 -9.25
CA LEU A 110 -3.84 -22.51 -9.38
C LEU A 110 -4.54 -23.79 -8.94
N ARG A 111 -4.39 -24.87 -9.72
CA ARG A 111 -4.76 -26.23 -9.33
C ARG A 111 -3.58 -27.17 -9.46
N ILE A 112 -3.54 -28.17 -8.58
CA ILE A 112 -2.51 -29.20 -8.55
C ILE A 112 -3.16 -30.56 -8.73
N ILE A 113 -2.65 -31.34 -9.67
CA ILE A 113 -3.13 -32.68 -9.97
C ILE A 113 -2.11 -33.71 -9.48
N SER A 114 -2.59 -34.73 -8.79
CA SER A 114 -1.77 -35.72 -8.08
C SER A 114 -2.39 -37.12 -8.17
N TYR A 115 -1.89 -38.03 -7.35
CA TYR A 115 -2.25 -39.44 -7.29
C TYR A 115 -2.62 -39.79 -5.86
N LYS A 116 -3.63 -40.64 -5.65
CA LYS A 116 -3.94 -41.24 -4.34
C LYS A 116 -3.61 -42.73 -4.35
N SER A 117 -2.93 -43.20 -3.31
CA SER A 117 -2.71 -44.63 -3.04
C SER A 117 -2.26 -44.90 -1.62
N ASP A 118 -2.12 -46.17 -1.27
CA ASP A 118 -1.45 -46.60 -0.04
C ASP A 118 0.04 -46.26 0.01
N THR A 119 0.67 -45.98 -1.14
CA THR A 119 2.08 -45.59 -1.25
C THR A 119 2.30 -44.08 -1.29
N GLN A 120 1.24 -43.27 -1.39
CA GLN A 120 1.32 -41.82 -1.40
C GLN A 120 1.37 -41.21 0.00
N SER A 121 1.80 -39.96 0.09
CA SER A 121 1.99 -39.23 1.35
C SER A 121 1.26 -37.89 1.37
N ILE A 122 1.75 -36.93 2.16
CA ILE A 122 1.22 -35.57 2.22
C ILE A 122 1.95 -34.69 1.20
N LEU A 123 1.18 -33.95 0.42
CA LEU A 123 1.65 -32.85 -0.42
C LEU A 123 1.32 -31.52 0.26
N THR A 124 2.30 -30.68 0.52
CA THR A 124 2.10 -29.35 1.12
C THR A 124 2.31 -28.27 0.07
N LEU A 125 1.41 -27.29 -0.01
CA LEU A 125 1.51 -26.17 -0.94
C LEU A 125 1.82 -24.85 -0.21
N TYR A 126 2.80 -24.12 -0.75
CA TYR A 126 3.07 -22.72 -0.43
C TYR A 126 2.92 -21.85 -1.68
N ILE A 127 2.34 -20.66 -1.55
CA ILE A 127 2.29 -19.64 -2.60
C ILE A 127 2.78 -18.32 -2.01
N ASP A 128 3.74 -17.69 -2.68
CA ASP A 128 4.42 -16.46 -2.22
C ASP A 128 4.97 -16.57 -0.79
N GLY A 129 5.46 -17.76 -0.43
CA GLY A 129 5.98 -18.07 0.90
C GLY A 129 4.90 -18.35 1.96
N ASN A 130 3.62 -18.13 1.65
CA ASN A 130 2.51 -18.40 2.54
C ASN A 130 2.07 -19.86 2.45
N TYR A 131 1.84 -20.51 3.60
CA TYR A 131 1.28 -21.85 3.68
C TYR A 131 -0.18 -21.84 3.21
N ILE A 132 -0.51 -22.67 2.22
CA ILE A 132 -1.86 -22.80 1.66
C ILE A 132 -2.60 -24.00 2.25
N GLY A 133 -1.91 -25.12 2.43
CA GLY A 133 -2.53 -26.32 3.00
C GLY A 133 -1.78 -27.60 2.71
N ASP A 134 -2.29 -28.68 3.31
CA ASP A 134 -1.83 -30.05 3.12
C ASP A 134 -2.90 -30.89 2.43
N PHE A 135 -2.49 -31.66 1.42
CA PHE A 135 -3.30 -32.68 0.79
C PHE A 135 -2.77 -34.07 1.17
N ASN A 136 -3.58 -34.83 1.90
CA ASN A 136 -3.24 -36.21 2.24
C ASN A 136 -3.63 -37.16 1.10
N ALA A 137 -2.65 -37.52 0.28
CA ALA A 137 -2.83 -38.46 -0.82
C ALA A 137 -2.83 -39.93 -0.37
N TYR A 138 -2.52 -40.22 0.91
CA TYR A 138 -2.57 -41.58 1.42
C TYR A 138 -4.01 -42.07 1.55
N LYS A 139 -4.34 -43.14 0.82
CA LYS A 139 -5.60 -43.85 1.00
C LYS A 139 -5.45 -45.33 0.63
N SER A 140 -5.54 -46.21 1.62
CA SER A 140 -5.51 -47.65 1.40
C SER A 140 -6.69 -48.10 0.54
N GLY A 141 -6.41 -48.88 -0.51
CA GLY A 141 -7.40 -49.40 -1.45
C GLY A 141 -7.94 -48.42 -2.49
N ASP A 142 -7.44 -47.18 -2.54
CA ASP A 142 -7.85 -46.16 -3.52
C ASP A 142 -6.64 -45.79 -4.38
N TYR A 143 -6.63 -46.22 -5.65
CA TYR A 143 -5.54 -45.99 -6.60
C TYR A 143 -5.91 -44.95 -7.68
N SER A 144 -6.62 -43.89 -7.27
CA SER A 144 -7.10 -42.86 -8.18
C SER A 144 -5.96 -41.96 -8.68
N VAL A 145 -5.76 -41.93 -10.00
CA VAL A 145 -4.85 -41.02 -10.72
C VAL A 145 -5.57 -39.75 -11.16
N LYS A 146 -4.83 -38.70 -11.53
CA LYS A 146 -5.37 -37.40 -11.97
C LYS A 146 -6.31 -36.76 -10.94
N VAL A 147 -5.95 -36.85 -9.67
CA VAL A 147 -6.74 -36.34 -8.55
C VAL A 147 -6.44 -34.87 -8.32
N LEU A 148 -7.49 -34.04 -8.24
CA LEU A 148 -7.36 -32.64 -7.87
C LEU A 148 -6.94 -32.52 -6.40
N ALA A 149 -5.68 -32.19 -6.15
CA ALA A 149 -5.10 -32.08 -4.80
C ALA A 149 -5.33 -30.70 -4.18
N PHE A 150 -5.24 -29.65 -4.98
CA PHE A 150 -5.48 -28.27 -4.56
C PHE A 150 -6.29 -27.53 -5.61
N ASP A 151 -7.20 -26.66 -5.15
CA ASP A 151 -7.92 -25.69 -5.96
C ASP A 151 -7.88 -24.33 -5.25
N VAL A 152 -6.95 -23.49 -5.71
CA VAL A 152 -6.77 -22.14 -5.20
C VAL A 152 -7.37 -21.18 -6.21
N SER A 153 -8.47 -20.56 -5.82
CA SER A 153 -9.13 -19.50 -6.56
C SER A 153 -9.17 -18.27 -5.63
N ASN A 154 -8.95 -17.06 -6.17
CA ASN A 154 -8.87 -15.77 -5.45
C ASN A 154 -7.46 -15.30 -5.03
N LEU A 155 -6.42 -15.62 -5.79
CA LEU A 155 -5.16 -14.89 -5.68
C LEU A 155 -5.31 -13.48 -6.28
N HIS A 156 -4.41 -12.57 -5.94
CA HIS A 156 -4.30 -11.32 -6.69
C HIS A 156 -3.86 -11.62 -8.13
N ASP A 157 -4.26 -10.78 -9.09
CA ASP A 157 -3.75 -10.94 -10.45
C ASP A 157 -2.30 -10.44 -10.50
N GLY A 158 -1.37 -11.27 -10.94
CA GLY A 158 0.05 -10.96 -10.93
C GLY A 158 0.92 -12.20 -11.14
N GLU A 159 2.22 -12.05 -10.90
CA GLU A 159 3.14 -13.18 -10.87
C GLU A 159 3.30 -13.69 -9.43
N HIS A 160 3.17 -15.01 -9.29
CA HIS A 160 3.29 -15.75 -8.05
C HIS A 160 4.39 -16.81 -8.18
N TYR A 161 4.96 -17.21 -7.05
CA TYR A 161 5.77 -18.43 -6.99
C TYR A 161 5.10 -19.48 -6.10
N ALA A 162 5.15 -20.74 -6.52
CA ALA A 162 4.60 -21.86 -5.80
C ALA A 162 5.70 -22.86 -5.44
N ILE A 163 5.60 -23.42 -4.24
CA ILE A 163 6.46 -24.50 -3.76
C ILE A 163 5.57 -25.62 -3.24
N LEU A 164 5.65 -26.77 -3.89
CA LEU A 164 5.08 -28.03 -3.43
C LEU A 164 6.16 -28.79 -2.67
N LYS A 165 5.84 -29.27 -1.46
CA LYS A 165 6.76 -30.04 -0.62
C LYS A 165 6.21 -31.40 -0.27
N TYR A 166 7.11 -32.38 -0.19
CA TYR A 166 6.83 -33.63 0.52
C TYR A 166 6.66 -33.36 2.02
N GLY A 167 5.48 -33.62 2.56
CA GLY A 167 5.14 -33.45 3.98
C GLY A 167 5.13 -34.75 4.81
N GLY A 168 5.57 -35.86 4.23
CA GLY A 168 5.47 -37.20 4.81
C GLY A 168 6.68 -37.68 5.60
N THR A 169 6.66 -38.96 6.02
CA THR A 169 7.81 -39.58 6.71
C THR A 169 8.39 -40.81 6.00
N ASN A 170 7.58 -41.69 5.39
CA ASN A 170 8.08 -42.98 4.86
C ASN A 170 7.48 -43.41 3.50
N LYS A 171 6.96 -42.46 2.71
CA LYS A 171 6.24 -42.75 1.46
C LYS A 171 6.76 -41.86 0.33
N MET A 172 6.06 -41.86 -0.80
CA MET A 172 6.33 -40.96 -1.92
C MET A 172 5.16 -40.01 -2.11
N ILE A 173 5.34 -38.93 -2.86
CA ILE A 173 4.23 -38.09 -3.32
C ILE A 173 4.43 -37.76 -4.79
N THR A 174 3.36 -37.82 -5.56
CA THR A 174 3.44 -37.72 -7.03
C THR A 174 2.80 -36.41 -7.48
N LEU A 175 3.51 -35.66 -8.30
CA LEU A 175 2.93 -34.59 -9.11
C LEU A 175 2.62 -35.14 -10.50
N ASP A 176 1.40 -34.88 -10.95
CA ASP A 176 0.88 -35.32 -12.26
C ASP A 176 0.77 -34.13 -13.23
N ALA A 177 0.12 -33.04 -12.81
CA ALA A 177 -0.05 -31.85 -13.65
C ALA A 177 -0.38 -30.61 -12.82
N ILE A 178 -0.31 -29.44 -13.46
CA ILE A 178 -0.65 -28.14 -12.88
C ILE A 178 -1.65 -27.43 -13.80
N ASP A 179 -2.76 -26.91 -13.24
CA ASP A 179 -3.65 -26.01 -13.99
C ASP A 179 -3.52 -24.57 -13.51
N ILE A 180 -3.47 -23.63 -14.45
CA ILE A 180 -3.55 -22.19 -14.20
C ILE A 180 -4.64 -21.56 -15.08
N ASP A 181 -4.84 -20.24 -14.99
CA ASP A 181 -5.77 -19.54 -15.89
C ASP A 181 -5.41 -19.72 -17.37
N GLU A 182 -6.44 -19.80 -18.22
CA GLU A 182 -6.26 -20.00 -19.66
C GLU A 182 -5.42 -18.90 -20.34
N ASN A 183 -5.42 -17.70 -19.78
CA ASN A 183 -4.65 -16.56 -20.30
C ASN A 183 -3.30 -16.36 -19.61
N SER A 184 -2.94 -17.27 -18.69
CA SER A 184 -1.71 -17.17 -17.90
C SER A 184 -0.59 -18.07 -18.41
N GLU A 185 0.60 -17.82 -17.87
CA GLU A 185 1.83 -18.55 -18.21
C GLU A 185 2.44 -19.21 -16.98
N LEU A 186 2.90 -20.45 -17.17
CA LEU A 186 3.80 -21.11 -16.23
C LEU A 186 5.22 -20.64 -16.55
N LYS A 187 6.01 -20.29 -15.53
CA LYS A 187 7.37 -19.77 -15.67
C LYS A 187 8.34 -20.54 -14.79
N THR A 188 9.60 -20.60 -15.22
CA THR A 188 10.68 -21.18 -14.42
C THR A 188 10.70 -20.55 -13.05
N TYR A 189 10.94 -21.36 -12.02
CA TYR A 189 11.06 -20.85 -10.66
C TYR A 189 12.21 -19.84 -10.57
N GLU A 190 11.83 -18.60 -10.32
CA GLU A 190 12.72 -17.55 -9.85
C GLU A 190 12.14 -17.10 -8.52
N GLU A 191 12.82 -17.47 -7.43
CA GLU A 191 12.50 -16.91 -6.13
C GLU A 191 12.65 -15.40 -6.25
N LYS A 192 11.54 -14.67 -6.14
CA LYS A 192 11.57 -13.21 -6.15
C LYS A 192 12.32 -12.78 -4.90
N GLN A 193 13.63 -12.62 -5.05
CA GLN A 193 14.50 -12.29 -3.94
C GLN A 193 13.97 -10.99 -3.34
N ALA A 194 13.77 -10.97 -2.02
CA ALA A 194 13.24 -9.80 -1.35
C ALA A 194 14.10 -8.57 -1.73
N VAL A 195 13.50 -7.62 -2.45
CA VAL A 195 14.16 -6.38 -2.81
C VAL A 195 14.24 -5.57 -1.53
N LYS A 196 15.45 -5.43 -1.01
CA LYS A 196 15.68 -4.72 0.25
C LYS A 196 15.38 -3.25 0.05
N ALA A 197 14.73 -2.63 1.03
CA ALA A 197 14.72 -1.18 1.12
C ALA A 197 16.17 -0.69 1.28
N GLU A 198 16.54 0.32 0.50
CA GLU A 198 17.87 0.92 0.48
C GLU A 198 17.86 2.33 1.09
N SER A 199 16.74 3.05 0.98
CA SER A 199 16.59 4.38 1.56
C SER A 199 15.15 4.71 1.93
N ILE A 200 15.01 5.68 2.84
CA ILE A 200 13.74 6.33 3.18
C ILE A 200 13.98 7.85 3.20
N THR A 201 13.05 8.62 2.65
CA THR A 201 13.08 10.09 2.65
C THR A 201 11.75 10.66 3.13
N LEU A 202 11.78 11.82 3.77
CA LEU A 202 10.60 12.62 4.09
C LEU A 202 10.45 13.79 3.11
N ASP A 203 9.21 14.21 2.87
CA ASP A 203 8.90 15.41 2.08
C ASP A 203 9.27 16.73 2.78
N LYS A 204 9.43 16.70 4.11
CA LYS A 204 9.86 17.83 4.94
C LYS A 204 10.90 17.39 5.97
N THR A 205 11.89 18.24 6.22
CA THR A 205 12.90 18.06 7.29
C THR A 205 12.63 18.93 8.51
N SER A 206 11.74 19.92 8.39
CA SER A 206 11.28 20.76 9.49
C SER A 206 9.84 21.22 9.29
N MET A 207 9.15 21.47 10.40
CA MET A 207 7.79 22.00 10.45
C MET A 207 7.61 22.95 11.61
N ASP A 208 6.89 24.04 11.38
CA ASP A 208 6.46 24.97 12.43
C ASP A 208 4.95 24.84 12.60
N LEU A 209 4.51 24.49 13.81
CA LEU A 209 3.11 24.26 14.13
C LEU A 209 2.68 25.13 15.31
N ILE A 210 1.42 25.54 15.31
CA ILE A 210 0.78 26.16 16.47
C ILE A 210 0.19 25.05 17.34
N GLU A 211 0.30 25.17 18.65
CA GLU A 211 -0.33 24.25 19.61
C GLU A 211 -1.80 23.95 19.24
N GLY A 212 -2.14 22.66 19.17
CA GLY A 212 -3.46 22.15 18.74
C GLY A 212 -3.64 21.99 17.22
N SER A 213 -2.70 22.45 16.39
CA SER A 213 -2.71 22.22 14.94
C SER A 213 -2.05 20.89 14.55
N SER A 214 -2.21 20.49 13.29
CA SER A 214 -1.61 19.27 12.75
C SER A 214 -1.24 19.44 11.28
N ASP A 215 -0.24 18.70 10.82
CA ASP A 215 0.17 18.64 9.41
C ASP A 215 0.67 17.22 9.08
N LYS A 216 0.83 16.91 7.79
CA LYS A 216 1.22 15.61 7.28
C LYS A 216 2.70 15.56 6.92
N LEU A 217 3.37 14.46 7.29
CA LEU A 217 4.64 14.02 6.72
C LEU A 217 4.41 12.82 5.81
N ASN A 218 5.04 12.84 4.64
CA ASN A 218 5.00 11.74 3.69
C ASN A 218 6.38 11.10 3.61
N ALA A 219 6.43 9.79 3.82
CA ALA A 219 7.65 8.99 3.67
C ALA A 219 7.67 8.27 2.33
N LYS A 220 8.84 8.23 1.68
CA LYS A 220 9.08 7.46 0.46
C LYS A 220 10.21 6.48 0.69
N VAL A 221 9.94 5.19 0.46
CA VAL A 221 10.93 4.09 0.55
C VAL A 221 11.39 3.72 -0.85
N LEU A 222 12.69 3.57 -1.05
CA LEU A 222 13.28 3.16 -2.33
C LEU A 222 14.15 1.90 -2.17
N PRO A 223 14.27 1.08 -3.22
CA PRO A 223 13.64 1.24 -4.54
C PRO A 223 12.10 1.01 -4.52
N GLU A 224 11.41 1.44 -5.57
CA GLU A 224 9.94 1.40 -5.64
C GLU A 224 9.38 -0.04 -5.71
N ASP A 225 10.21 -1.04 -5.94
CA ASP A 225 9.85 -2.46 -5.91
C ASP A 225 10.31 -3.15 -4.63
N ALA A 226 10.82 -2.40 -3.64
CA ALA A 226 11.18 -2.93 -2.33
C ALA A 226 10.02 -3.74 -1.73
N THR A 227 10.31 -4.97 -1.31
CA THR A 227 9.29 -5.92 -0.83
C THR A 227 8.70 -5.48 0.51
N ASN A 228 9.45 -4.74 1.32
CA ASN A 228 8.98 -4.14 2.56
C ASN A 228 9.10 -2.60 2.49
N LYS A 229 7.95 -1.94 2.52
CA LYS A 229 7.84 -0.46 2.59
C LYS A 229 7.09 0.02 3.82
N LYS A 230 6.88 -0.84 4.82
CA LYS A 230 6.12 -0.47 6.01
C LYS A 230 6.93 0.51 6.86
N VAL A 231 6.37 1.68 7.10
CA VAL A 231 6.98 2.75 7.88
C VAL A 231 6.39 2.77 9.29
N ILE A 232 7.27 2.81 10.28
CA ILE A 232 6.95 3.01 11.69
C ILE A 232 7.34 4.43 12.07
N TRP A 233 6.41 5.12 12.71
CA TRP A 233 6.60 6.51 13.14
C TRP A 233 6.82 6.58 14.65
N SER A 234 7.65 7.51 15.08
CA SER A 234 7.84 7.84 16.50
C SER A 234 8.14 9.32 16.70
N SER A 235 7.85 9.82 17.90
CA SER A 235 8.26 11.15 18.35
C SER A 235 9.33 11.04 19.43
N SER A 236 10.28 11.97 19.45
CA SER A 236 11.24 12.09 20.56
C SER A 236 10.59 12.59 21.85
N ASP A 237 9.46 13.30 21.76
CA ASP A 237 8.70 13.81 22.90
C ASP A 237 7.20 13.97 22.53
N GLU A 238 6.40 12.99 22.91
CA GLU A 238 4.95 12.97 22.68
C GLU A 238 4.18 14.03 23.49
N SER A 239 4.80 14.62 24.53
CA SER A 239 4.19 15.75 25.26
C SER A 239 4.27 17.07 24.49
N ILE A 240 5.15 17.15 23.47
CA ILE A 240 5.32 18.32 22.59
C ILE A 240 4.63 18.07 21.25
N ALA A 241 4.88 16.94 20.60
CA ALA A 241 4.24 16.58 19.34
C ALA A 241 4.09 15.06 19.20
N THR A 242 2.95 14.61 18.69
CA THR A 242 2.65 13.19 18.41
C THR A 242 2.61 12.93 16.90
N VAL A 243 2.77 11.67 16.49
CA VAL A 243 2.62 11.24 15.10
C VAL A 243 1.82 9.94 15.05
N ASP A 244 0.85 9.84 14.14
CA ASP A 244 0.07 8.62 13.95
C ASP A 244 0.70 7.64 12.96
N LYS A 245 0.09 6.46 12.81
CA LYS A 245 0.55 5.40 11.88
C LYS A 245 0.64 5.84 10.42
N ASP A 246 -0.11 6.86 10.04
CA ASP A 246 -0.16 7.34 8.67
C ASP A 246 0.84 8.49 8.45
N GLY A 247 1.48 9.03 9.49
CA GLY A 247 2.41 10.16 9.42
C GLY A 247 1.75 11.53 9.65
N LYS A 248 0.56 11.59 10.27
CA LYS A 248 -0.04 12.86 10.70
C LYS A 248 0.60 13.30 12.01
N VAL A 249 1.24 14.47 12.00
CA VAL A 249 1.89 15.07 13.17
C VAL A 249 0.93 16.06 13.82
N THR A 250 0.73 15.95 15.14
CA THR A 250 -0.14 16.85 15.92
C THR A 250 0.67 17.56 16.99
N ALA A 251 0.56 18.90 17.05
CA ALA A 251 1.22 19.74 18.03
C ALA A 251 0.43 19.75 19.35
N ILE A 252 1.09 19.37 20.45
CA ILE A 252 0.47 19.23 21.78
C ILE A 252 0.81 20.41 22.69
N LYS A 253 2.08 20.84 22.69
CA LYS A 253 2.56 21.91 23.59
C LYS A 253 3.75 22.62 22.97
N GLU A 254 3.92 23.90 23.30
CA GLU A 254 5.12 24.68 22.97
C GLU A 254 6.42 23.93 23.29
N GLY A 255 7.33 23.88 22.32
CA GLY A 255 8.60 23.15 22.45
C GLY A 255 9.15 22.67 21.11
N GLN A 256 10.15 21.78 21.16
CA GLN A 256 10.72 21.13 19.99
C GLN A 256 10.69 19.61 20.15
N ALA A 257 10.26 18.90 19.11
CA ALA A 257 10.30 17.44 19.03
C ALA A 257 10.86 17.01 17.67
N THR A 258 11.43 15.80 17.61
CA THR A 258 11.86 15.19 16.35
C THR A 258 10.97 14.00 16.04
N ILE A 259 10.33 14.03 14.87
CA ILE A 259 9.57 12.91 14.34
C ILE A 259 10.49 12.03 13.49
N THR A 260 10.46 10.72 13.73
CA THR A 260 11.28 9.73 13.03
C THR A 260 10.38 8.76 12.25
N ALA A 261 10.68 8.56 10.97
CA ALA A 261 10.15 7.49 10.15
C ALA A 261 11.21 6.39 10.00
N LYS A 262 10.88 5.15 10.34
CA LYS A 262 11.75 3.97 10.22
C LYS A 262 11.09 2.90 9.36
N VAL A 263 11.83 2.28 8.45
CA VAL A 263 11.32 1.09 7.73
C VAL A 263 11.37 -0.11 8.67
N GLU A 264 10.25 -0.83 8.82
CA GLU A 264 10.14 -1.96 9.77
C GLU A 264 11.20 -3.03 9.49
N GLY A 265 11.90 -3.49 10.53
CA GLY A 265 12.88 -4.58 10.42
C GLY A 265 14.22 -4.21 9.75
N VAL A 266 14.43 -2.94 9.39
CA VAL A 266 15.72 -2.46 8.85
C VAL A 266 16.14 -1.14 9.51
N ASP A 267 17.44 -0.88 9.60
CA ASP A 267 18.00 0.34 10.22
C ASP A 267 18.10 1.49 9.21
N LEU A 268 16.98 1.80 8.54
CA LEU A 268 16.82 2.96 7.68
C LEU A 268 15.84 3.93 8.31
N THR A 269 16.29 5.19 8.48
CA THR A 269 15.47 6.25 9.10
C THR A 269 15.55 7.57 8.35
N ALA A 270 14.49 8.36 8.49
CA ALA A 270 14.45 9.77 8.11
C ALA A 270 13.77 10.57 9.22
N THR A 271 14.17 11.82 9.42
CA THR A 271 13.71 12.64 10.55
C THR A 271 13.20 14.02 10.11
N CYS A 272 12.26 14.55 10.88
CA CYS A 272 11.73 15.90 10.72
C CYS A 272 11.68 16.60 12.07
N LYS A 273 12.24 17.82 12.15
CA LYS A 273 12.19 18.66 13.34
C LYS A 273 10.87 19.42 13.41
N VAL A 274 10.14 19.31 14.51
CA VAL A 274 8.89 20.03 14.75
C VAL A 274 9.15 21.10 15.80
N ASN A 275 8.89 22.35 15.45
CA ASN A 275 8.84 23.46 16.40
C ASN A 275 7.38 23.81 16.66
N VAL A 276 6.95 23.73 17.91
CA VAL A 276 5.60 24.10 18.32
C VAL A 276 5.66 25.46 19.00
N THR A 277 4.90 26.43 18.48
CA THR A 277 4.68 27.71 19.14
C THR A 277 3.37 27.67 19.92
N LYS A 278 3.35 28.35 21.07
CA LYS A 278 2.15 28.47 21.89
C LYS A 278 0.99 29.07 21.10
N LYS A 279 -0.21 28.53 21.31
CA LYS A 279 -1.42 29.18 20.82
C LYS A 279 -1.64 30.46 21.62
N VAL A 280 -1.69 31.61 20.94
CA VAL A 280 -2.09 32.87 21.57
C VAL A 280 -3.57 32.75 21.93
N GLU A 281 -3.88 32.66 23.22
CA GLU A 281 -5.26 32.75 23.68
C GLU A 281 -5.68 34.21 23.68
N GLU A 282 -6.75 34.52 22.94
CA GLU A 282 -7.33 35.86 22.95
C GLU A 282 -7.99 36.15 24.31
N ASN A 283 -7.64 37.27 24.94
CA ASN A 283 -8.36 37.76 26.11
C ASN A 283 -9.78 38.17 25.67
N LYS A 284 -10.78 37.40 26.10
CA LYS A 284 -12.20 37.62 25.77
C LYS A 284 -12.93 38.53 26.76
N ASN A 285 -12.24 39.04 27.78
CA ASN A 285 -12.86 39.92 28.76
C ASN A 285 -13.31 41.22 28.10
N ASN A 286 -14.35 41.82 28.69
CA ASN A 286 -14.77 43.17 28.36
C ASN A 286 -14.10 44.16 29.30
N ALA A 287 -14.00 45.41 28.86
CA ALA A 287 -13.42 46.48 29.63
C ALA A 287 -14.12 47.81 29.32
N ILE A 288 -14.18 48.66 30.33
CA ILE A 288 -14.48 50.07 30.13
C ILE A 288 -13.14 50.80 29.93
N LEU A 289 -12.92 51.30 28.72
CA LEU A 289 -11.82 52.21 28.40
C LEU A 289 -12.30 53.66 28.62
N SER A 290 -11.76 54.31 29.64
CA SER A 290 -12.07 55.70 29.98
C SER A 290 -10.92 56.61 29.53
N ILE A 291 -11.16 57.49 28.56
CA ILE A 291 -10.17 58.41 27.98
C ILE A 291 -10.45 59.82 28.48
N SER A 292 -9.52 60.40 29.21
CA SER A 292 -9.55 61.81 29.64
C SER A 292 -8.80 62.67 28.63
N LEU A 293 -9.46 63.70 28.11
CA LEU A 293 -8.92 64.62 27.12
C LEU A 293 -8.28 65.85 27.78
N VAL A 294 -7.38 66.53 27.07
CA VAL A 294 -6.68 67.73 27.54
C VAL A 294 -7.60 68.92 27.88
N ASN A 295 -8.84 68.90 27.40
CA ASN A 295 -9.86 69.90 27.73
C ASN A 295 -10.69 69.55 28.99
N GLY A 296 -10.34 68.48 29.69
CA GLY A 296 -11.04 67.99 30.88
C GLY A 296 -12.26 67.11 30.59
N ALA A 297 -12.62 66.87 29.33
CA ALA A 297 -13.72 65.96 28.99
C ALA A 297 -13.28 64.49 29.06
N THR A 298 -14.15 63.61 29.54
CA THR A 298 -13.92 62.15 29.58
C THR A 298 -14.85 61.45 28.60
N LYS A 299 -14.32 60.44 27.89
CA LYS A 299 -15.08 59.55 27.00
C LYS A 299 -14.89 58.10 27.43
N GLU A 300 -16.00 57.37 27.54
CA GLU A 300 -15.97 55.96 27.94
C GLU A 300 -16.43 55.06 26.80
N TYR A 301 -15.77 53.91 26.67
CA TYR A 301 -16.05 52.88 25.68
C TYR A 301 -16.12 51.52 26.37
N ASP A 302 -17.27 50.85 26.23
CA ASP A 302 -17.47 49.45 26.56
C ASP A 302 -17.02 48.60 25.35
N VAL A 303 -15.87 47.96 25.49
CA VAL A 303 -15.19 47.22 24.42
C VAL A 303 -14.54 45.95 24.95
N ASN A 304 -14.21 45.00 24.08
CA ASN A 304 -13.42 43.83 24.48
C ASN A 304 -11.93 44.18 24.65
N MET A 305 -11.18 43.33 25.34
CA MET A 305 -9.76 43.54 25.59
C MET A 305 -8.91 43.57 24.30
N GLN A 306 -9.32 42.90 23.23
CA GLN A 306 -8.63 43.02 21.93
C GLN A 306 -8.68 44.45 21.37
N GLU A 307 -9.80 45.15 21.56
CA GLU A 307 -9.94 46.54 21.13
C GLU A 307 -9.15 47.49 22.04
N VAL A 308 -9.08 47.19 23.34
CA VAL A 308 -8.21 47.92 24.28
C VAL A 308 -6.74 47.77 23.89
N GLU A 309 -6.27 46.56 23.61
CA GLU A 309 -4.90 46.28 23.18
C GLU A 309 -4.56 47.02 21.88
N LYS A 310 -5.47 47.04 20.90
CA LYS A 310 -5.31 47.83 19.67
C LYS A 310 -5.19 49.33 19.95
N PHE A 311 -6.00 49.86 20.86
CA PHE A 311 -5.93 51.27 21.26
C PHE A 311 -4.59 51.60 21.95
N ILE A 312 -4.14 50.76 22.90
CA ILE A 312 -2.87 50.96 23.61
C ILE A 312 -1.70 50.91 22.62
N ASN A 313 -1.64 49.88 21.76
CA ASN A 313 -0.59 49.77 20.76
C ASN A 313 -0.58 50.97 19.82
N TRP A 314 -1.75 51.40 19.33
CA TRP A 314 -1.86 52.62 18.52
C TRP A 314 -1.32 53.86 19.26
N PHE A 315 -1.67 54.03 20.53
CA PHE A 315 -1.25 55.18 21.33
C PHE A 315 0.28 55.22 21.51
N GLU A 316 0.89 54.08 21.84
CA GLU A 316 2.34 53.94 22.00
C GLU A 316 3.08 54.08 20.66
N GLU A 317 2.61 53.44 19.60
CA GLU A 317 3.19 53.57 18.26
C GLU A 317 3.10 55.00 17.74
N ARG A 318 1.99 55.70 18.01
CA ARG A 318 1.84 57.10 17.62
C ARG A 318 2.78 58.00 18.39
N SER A 319 2.97 57.76 19.69
CA SER A 319 3.98 58.45 20.51
C SER A 319 5.40 58.24 19.96
N ASN A 320 5.65 57.13 19.27
CA ASN A 320 6.89 56.83 18.56
C ASN A 320 6.90 57.27 17.08
N GLY A 321 5.88 57.99 16.61
CA GLY A 321 5.76 58.48 15.23
C GLY A 321 5.43 57.42 14.19
N LYS A 322 5.01 56.22 14.59
CA LYS A 322 4.79 55.05 13.72
C LYS A 322 3.32 54.79 13.38
N ALA A 323 2.38 55.45 14.03
CA ALA A 323 0.94 55.27 13.79
C ALA A 323 0.21 56.57 13.36
N PRO A 324 -1.01 56.46 12.78
CA PRO A 324 -1.86 57.59 12.42
C PRO A 324 -2.25 58.46 13.62
N SER A 325 -2.57 59.75 13.40
CA SER A 325 -2.99 60.67 14.48
C SER A 325 -4.39 60.42 15.04
N LEU A 326 -5.17 59.52 14.42
CA LEU A 326 -6.55 59.22 14.77
C LEU A 326 -6.72 57.73 15.07
N TYR A 327 -7.42 57.43 16.16
CA TYR A 327 -8.01 56.11 16.44
C TYR A 327 -9.53 56.20 16.31
N SER A 328 -10.21 55.12 15.93
CA SER A 328 -11.67 55.12 15.82
C SER A 328 -12.32 54.03 16.63
N PHE A 329 -13.35 54.38 17.39
CA PHE A 329 -14.22 53.44 18.09
C PHE A 329 -15.57 53.33 17.40
N ASN A 330 -16.11 52.12 17.32
CA ASN A 330 -17.50 51.92 16.88
C ASN A 330 -18.44 52.02 18.10
N LYS A 331 -19.42 52.92 18.04
CA LYS A 331 -20.47 53.11 19.04
C LYS A 331 -21.81 52.61 18.54
N LYS A 332 -22.60 52.05 19.46
CA LYS A 332 -24.01 51.72 19.25
C LYS A 332 -24.87 52.84 19.85
N ILE A 333 -25.44 53.70 19.00
CA ILE A 333 -26.32 54.80 19.42
C ILE A 333 -27.62 54.71 18.61
N ASN A 334 -28.75 54.43 19.26
CA ASN A 334 -30.07 54.40 18.61
C ASN A 334 -30.47 55.83 18.15
N PRO A 335 -31.00 56.07 16.93
CA PRO A 335 -31.42 55.13 15.88
C PRO A 335 -30.36 54.81 14.80
N TYR A 336 -29.10 55.17 15.02
CA TYR A 336 -28.05 55.01 14.02
C TYR A 336 -27.54 53.57 13.94
N LYS A 337 -27.42 53.05 12.70
CA LYS A 337 -26.92 51.69 12.43
C LYS A 337 -25.45 51.51 12.81
N THR A 338 -24.62 52.51 12.54
CA THR A 338 -23.19 52.52 12.88
C THR A 338 -22.78 53.95 13.20
N VAL A 339 -22.22 54.17 14.40
CA VAL A 339 -21.56 55.43 14.73
C VAL A 339 -20.07 55.12 14.89
N LYS A 340 -19.21 55.83 14.15
CA LYS A 340 -17.76 55.73 14.31
C LYS A 340 -17.26 57.04 14.88
N GLU A 341 -16.69 57.00 16.07
CA GLU A 341 -16.09 58.16 16.73
C GLU A 341 -14.59 58.11 16.59
N TYR A 342 -13.97 59.25 16.25
CA TYR A 342 -12.52 59.37 16.14
C TYR A 342 -11.93 60.15 17.31
N ILE A 343 -10.80 59.67 17.83
CA ILE A 343 -10.02 60.30 18.89
C ILE A 343 -8.66 60.71 18.33
N VAL A 344 -8.32 61.98 18.56
CA VAL A 344 -7.03 62.56 18.19
C VAL A 344 -6.04 62.24 19.29
N HIS A 345 -4.93 61.59 18.94
CA HIS A 345 -3.87 61.21 19.88
C HIS A 345 -3.42 62.36 20.77
N ASP A 346 -3.04 63.48 20.16
CA ASP A 346 -2.46 64.65 20.85
C ASP A 346 -3.49 65.42 21.71
N LYS A 347 -4.73 64.93 21.80
CA LYS A 347 -5.79 65.46 22.67
C LYS A 347 -6.09 64.57 23.87
N ILE A 348 -5.44 63.43 23.99
CA ILE A 348 -5.56 62.52 25.15
C ILE A 348 -4.61 63.02 26.24
N ALA A 349 -5.13 63.24 27.44
CA ALA A 349 -4.34 63.57 28.62
C ALA A 349 -3.96 62.31 29.41
N SER A 350 -4.91 61.38 29.57
CA SER A 350 -4.71 60.08 30.22
C SER A 350 -5.80 59.11 29.80
N PHE A 351 -5.61 57.81 30.07
CA PHE A 351 -6.67 56.82 29.95
C PHE A 351 -6.56 55.78 31.07
N GLU A 352 -7.70 55.15 31.36
CA GLU A 352 -7.85 54.10 32.37
C GLU A 352 -8.59 52.92 31.75
N VAL A 353 -8.16 51.69 32.06
CA VAL A 353 -8.80 50.45 31.62
C VAL A 353 -9.38 49.75 32.85
N ARG A 354 -10.68 49.45 32.82
CA ARG A 354 -11.37 48.70 33.87
C ARG A 354 -11.94 47.42 33.29
N GLU A 355 -11.22 46.31 33.48
CA GLU A 355 -11.67 44.98 33.07
C GLU A 355 -12.84 44.48 33.93
N TYR A 356 -13.77 43.79 33.30
CA TYR A 356 -14.86 43.09 33.99
C TYR A 356 -15.28 41.83 33.22
N GLU A 357 -15.82 40.88 33.98
CA GLU A 357 -16.47 39.69 33.42
C GLU A 357 -17.96 40.00 33.18
N GLU A 358 -18.53 39.54 32.07
CA GLU A 358 -19.98 39.55 31.91
C GLU A 358 -20.58 38.67 33.02
N THR A 359 -21.32 39.28 33.93
CA THR A 359 -22.14 38.52 34.87
C THR A 359 -23.27 37.90 34.06
N ASN A 360 -23.18 36.58 33.83
CA ASN A 360 -24.28 35.79 33.28
C ASN A 360 -25.54 36.07 34.11
N LYS A 361 -26.49 36.81 33.54
CA LYS A 361 -27.83 37.02 34.09
C LYS A 361 -28.81 36.00 33.54
#